data_AF-A0A2V6Z1R1-F1
#
_entry.id   AF-A0A2V6Z1R1-F1
#
_cell.length_a   1.000
_cell.length_b   1.000
_cell.length_c   1.000
_cell.angle_alpha   90.00
_cell.angle_beta   90.00
_cell.angle_gamma   90.00
#
_symmetry.space_group_name_H-M   'P 1'
#
loop_
_entity.id
_entity.type
_entity.pdbx_description
1 polymer ?
#
loop_
_entity_poly.entity_id
_entity_poly.type
_entity_poly.pdbx_seq_one_letter_code
_entity_poly.pdbx_strand_id
1 'polypeptide(L)'
;MHVKPTQQDVLTEREMRTVEDERQRVLAVVRGRCPKCAGELVPVPYRGVERDTCSRCQGVWLDFGELDQMLAEGTGFLGSIRRIFT
;
A
#
# COMPACT_ATOMS: atom_id res chain seq x y z
N MET A 1 19.64 -34.78 -1.74
CA MET A 1 19.19 -34.95 -3.14
C MET A 1 19.06 -33.56 -3.74
N HIS A 2 19.90 -33.20 -4.72
CA HIS A 2 19.77 -31.91 -5.42
C HIS A 2 18.88 -32.13 -6.63
N VAL A 3 17.59 -31.78 -6.50
CA VAL A 3 16.68 -31.76 -7.65
C VAL A 3 17.13 -30.60 -8.52
N LYS A 4 17.56 -30.90 -9.76
CA LYS A 4 17.91 -29.86 -10.73
C LYS A 4 16.62 -29.29 -11.32
N PRO A 5 16.48 -27.96 -11.42
CA PRO A 5 15.31 -27.35 -11.99
C PRO A 5 15.14 -27.82 -13.44
N THR A 6 13.91 -28.15 -13.80
CA THR A 6 13.53 -28.57 -15.15
C THR A 6 13.46 -27.35 -16.07
N GLN A 7 13.40 -27.57 -17.40
CA GLN A 7 13.26 -26.46 -18.35
C GLN A 7 11.96 -25.67 -18.13
N GLN A 8 10.89 -26.34 -17.69
CA GLN A 8 9.63 -25.71 -17.33
C GLN A 8 9.80 -24.76 -16.14
N ASP A 9 10.56 -25.18 -15.12
CA ASP A 9 10.84 -24.38 -13.92
C ASP A 9 11.60 -23.09 -14.29
N VAL A 10 12.63 -23.20 -15.13
CA VAL A 10 13.45 -22.06 -15.56
C VAL A 10 12.65 -21.04 -16.39
N LEU A 11 11.74 -21.50 -17.25
CA LEU A 11 10.87 -20.61 -18.04
C LEU A 11 9.88 -19.89 -17.13
N THR A 12 9.25 -20.62 -16.21
CA THR A 12 8.29 -20.09 -15.24
C THR A 12 8.95 -19.03 -14.34
N GLU A 13 10.17 -19.28 -13.86
CA GLU A 13 10.94 -18.30 -13.07
C GLU A 13 11.21 -17.00 -13.85
N ARG A 14 11.52 -17.10 -15.15
CA ARG A 14 11.73 -15.91 -16.01
C ARG A 14 10.45 -15.10 -16.19
N GLU A 15 9.33 -15.77 -16.42
CA GLU A 15 8.01 -15.15 -16.57
C GLU A 15 7.56 -14.47 -15.26
N MET A 16 7.76 -15.12 -14.11
CA MET A 16 7.44 -14.52 -12.81
C MET A 16 8.27 -13.26 -12.54
N ARG A 17 9.55 -13.25 -12.93
CA ARG A 17 10.41 -12.06 -12.82
C ARG A 17 9.90 -10.91 -13.66
N THR A 18 9.45 -11.17 -14.89
CA THR A 18 8.89 -10.11 -15.75
C THR A 18 7.61 -9.53 -15.17
N VAL A 19 6.74 -10.37 -14.61
CA VAL A 19 5.50 -9.93 -13.95
C VAL A 19 5.80 -9.06 -12.73
N GLU A 20 6.77 -9.44 -11.90
CA GLU A 20 7.16 -8.66 -10.74
C GLU A 20 7.79 -7.31 -11.13
N ASP A 21 8.63 -7.30 -12.17
CA ASP A 21 9.22 -6.07 -12.70
C ASP A 21 8.15 -5.10 -13.24
N GLU A 22 7.14 -5.62 -13.95
CA GLU A 22 6.00 -4.83 -14.42
C GLU A 22 5.18 -4.26 -13.27
N ARG A 23 4.85 -5.10 -12.27
CA ARG A 23 4.16 -4.66 -11.06
C ARG A 23 4.95 -3.56 -10.36
N GLN A 24 6.26 -3.72 -10.21
CA GLN A 24 7.12 -2.73 -9.57
C GLN A 24 7.12 -1.40 -10.34
N ARG A 25 7.18 -1.45 -11.68
CA ARG A 25 7.08 -0.27 -12.55
C ARG A 25 5.74 0.45 -12.39
N VAL A 26 4.64 -0.29 -12.39
CA VAL A 26 3.30 0.29 -12.22
C VAL A 26 3.16 0.94 -10.84
N LEU A 27 3.60 0.25 -9.77
CA LEU A 27 3.55 0.80 -8.42
C LEU A 27 4.40 2.07 -8.27
N ALA A 28 5.55 2.12 -8.93
CA ALA A 28 6.40 3.32 -8.93
C ALA A 28 5.70 4.54 -9.54
N VAL A 29 4.86 4.35 -10.57
CA VAL A 29 4.08 5.44 -11.19
C VAL A 29 2.96 5.95 -10.26
N VAL A 30 2.41 5.08 -9.41
CA VAL A 30 1.30 5.42 -8.52
C VAL A 30 1.77 6.07 -7.20
N ARG A 31 3.06 5.96 -6.84
CA ARG A 31 3.59 6.56 -5.61
C ARG A 31 3.29 8.07 -5.53
N GLY A 32 2.78 8.51 -4.38
CA GLY A 32 2.39 9.91 -4.13
C GLY A 32 1.12 10.37 -4.87
N ARG A 33 0.42 9.46 -5.56
CA ARG A 33 -0.84 9.75 -6.25
C ARG A 33 -1.98 8.91 -5.69
N CYS A 34 -3.12 9.55 -5.50
CA CYS A 34 -4.32 8.88 -5.04
C CYS A 34 -4.84 7.94 -6.14
N PRO A 35 -4.91 6.62 -5.92
CA PRO A 35 -5.40 5.67 -6.92
C PRO A 35 -6.91 5.82 -7.21
N LYS A 36 -7.66 6.53 -6.35
CA LYS A 36 -9.08 6.83 -6.59
C LYS A 36 -9.30 7.93 -7.63
N CYS A 37 -8.48 8.98 -7.62
CA CYS A 37 -8.76 10.20 -8.40
C CYS A 37 -7.55 10.89 -9.03
N ALA A 38 -6.36 10.27 -8.94
CA ALA A 38 -5.06 10.76 -9.36
C ALA A 38 -4.60 12.09 -8.72
N GLY A 39 -5.29 12.55 -7.67
CA GLY A 39 -4.87 13.71 -6.88
C GLY A 39 -3.55 13.46 -6.15
N GLU A 40 -2.85 14.52 -5.78
CA GLU A 40 -1.63 14.45 -4.97
C GLU A 40 -1.95 13.96 -3.55
N LEU A 41 -1.12 13.06 -3.03
CA LEU A 41 -1.12 12.67 -1.63
C LEU A 41 -0.21 13.60 -0.85
N VAL A 42 -0.75 14.19 0.21
CA VAL A 42 -0.04 15.15 1.05
C VAL A 42 0.10 14.55 2.45
N PRO A 43 1.32 14.54 3.04
CA PRO A 43 1.51 14.06 4.40
C PRO A 43 0.85 15.01 5.40
N VAL A 44 0.09 14.44 6.33
CA VAL A 44 -0.66 15.15 7.36
C VAL A 44 -0.41 14.45 8.70
N PRO A 45 0.09 15.16 9.73
CA PRO A 45 0.25 14.57 11.06
C PRO A 45 -1.12 14.31 11.70
N TYR A 46 -1.29 13.13 12.28
CA TYR A 46 -2.50 12.73 12.99
C TYR A 46 -2.16 11.82 14.17
N ARG A 47 -2.39 12.31 15.40
CA ARG A 47 -2.18 11.55 16.64
C ARG A 47 -0.79 10.88 16.70
N GLY A 48 0.25 11.65 16.43
CA GLY A 48 1.63 11.16 16.47
C GLY A 48 2.07 10.31 15.28
N VAL A 49 1.17 10.01 14.33
CA VAL A 49 1.47 9.23 13.11
C VAL A 49 1.35 10.15 11.88
N GLU A 50 2.27 10.01 10.92
CA GLU A 50 2.16 10.67 9.62
C GLU A 50 1.14 9.89 8.78
N ARG A 51 0.25 10.55 8.05
CA ARG A 51 -0.67 9.88 7.12
C ARG A 51 -0.78 10.66 5.83
N ASP A 52 -0.98 9.97 4.73
CA ASP A 52 -1.16 10.62 3.44
C ASP A 52 -2.63 10.92 3.17
N THR A 53 -2.95 12.19 2.91
CA THR A 53 -4.32 12.62 2.56
C THR A 53 -4.35 13.16 1.15
N CYS A 54 -5.29 12.67 0.34
CA CYS A 54 -5.49 13.18 -1.01
C CYS A 54 -6.05 14.60 -0.99
N SER A 55 -5.35 15.54 -1.65
CA SER A 55 -5.78 16.94 -1.76
C SER A 55 -7.08 17.14 -2.53
N ARG A 56 -7.54 16.14 -3.30
CA ARG A 56 -8.71 16.23 -4.18
C ARG A 56 -9.94 15.53 -3.63
N CYS A 57 -9.82 14.25 -3.27
CA CYS A 57 -10.97 13.44 -2.82
C CYS A 57 -10.99 13.18 -1.31
N GLN A 58 -10.05 13.76 -0.56
CA GLN A 58 -9.91 13.61 0.89
C GLN A 58 -9.75 12.15 1.38
N GLY A 59 -9.36 11.23 0.48
CA GLY A 59 -9.05 9.86 0.85
C GLY A 59 -7.78 9.79 1.69
N VAL A 60 -7.77 8.94 2.72
CA VAL A 60 -6.64 8.71 3.62
C VAL A 60 -5.92 7.42 3.23
N TRP A 61 -4.60 7.50 3.15
CA TRP A 61 -3.68 6.41 2.79
C TRP A 61 -2.66 6.28 3.92
N LEU A 62 -2.37 5.05 4.28
CA LEU A 62 -1.47 4.70 5.39
C LEU A 62 -0.37 3.79 4.86
N ASP A 63 0.85 4.04 5.30
CA ASP A 63 1.98 3.17 5.08
C ASP A 63 1.93 1.93 5.98
N PHE A 64 2.77 0.96 5.65
CA PHE A 64 2.85 -0.28 6.40
C PHE A 64 3.21 -0.02 7.88
N GLY A 65 2.36 -0.49 8.79
CA GLY A 65 2.55 -0.33 10.24
C GLY A 65 2.07 1.01 10.82
N GLU A 66 1.62 1.97 10.02
CA GLU A 66 1.00 3.21 10.54
C GLU A 66 -0.35 2.93 11.19
N LEU A 67 -1.14 2.02 10.61
CA LEU A 67 -2.41 1.61 11.19
C LEU A 67 -2.22 0.99 12.59
N ASP A 68 -1.21 0.13 12.76
CA ASP A 68 -0.90 -0.48 14.05
C ASP A 68 -0.48 0.56 15.09
N GLN A 69 0.31 1.58 14.70
CA GLN A 69 0.64 2.71 15.57
C GLN A 69 -0.60 3.50 15.98
N MET A 70 -1.51 3.77 15.04
CA MET A 70 -2.77 4.46 15.33
C MET A 70 -3.71 3.64 16.24
N LEU A 71 -3.65 2.31 16.17
CA LEU A 71 -4.45 1.39 16.98
C LEU A 71 -3.88 1.17 18.38
N ALA A 72 -2.55 1.16 18.53
CA ALA A 72 -1.87 0.98 19.81
C ALA A 72 -2.24 2.08 20.83
N GLU A 73 -2.56 3.29 20.36
CA GLU A 73 -2.98 4.41 21.21
C GLU A 73 -4.46 4.37 21.62
N GLY A 74 -5.27 3.44 21.12
CA GLY A 74 -6.73 3.51 21.26
C GLY A 74 -7.43 2.19 21.50
N THR A 75 -7.59 1.83 22.78
CA THR A 75 -8.70 0.99 23.27
C THR A 75 -10.05 1.69 23.01
N GLY A 76 -10.47 1.78 21.74
CA GLY A 76 -11.71 2.46 21.33
C GLY A 76 -11.82 2.87 19.86
N PHE A 77 -10.79 2.67 19.03
CA PHE A 77 -10.77 3.16 17.64
C PHE A 77 -11.85 2.55 16.73
N LEU A 78 -12.25 1.28 16.94
CA LEU A 78 -13.32 0.64 16.17
C LEU A 78 -14.69 1.36 16.27
N GLY A 79 -14.92 2.16 17.32
CA GLY A 79 -16.12 3.00 17.44
C GLY A 79 -16.13 4.23 16.52
N SER A 80 -14.96 4.68 16.06
CA SER A 80 -14.81 5.89 15.21
C SER A 80 -14.64 5.59 13.72
N ILE A 81 -14.24 4.37 13.34
CA ILE A 81 -14.13 3.94 11.92
C ILE A 81 -15.49 3.98 11.19
N ARG A 82 -16.61 4.01 11.92
CA ARG A 82 -17.95 4.16 11.33
C ARG A 82 -18.10 5.42 10.46
N ARG A 83 -17.20 6.42 10.56
CA ARG A 83 -17.18 7.61 9.67
C ARG A 83 -16.27 7.50 8.45
N ILE A 84 -15.46 6.44 8.34
CA ILE A 84 -14.53 6.25 7.20
C ILE A 84 -15.23 5.51 6.05
N PHE A 85 -16.24 4.70 6.35
CA PHE A 85 -16.95 3.83 5.39
C PHE A 85 -18.48 4.02 5.36
N THR A 86 -19.02 5.12 5.89
CA THR A 86 -20.45 5.49 5.78
C THR A 86 -20.60 6.83 5.09
#